data_AF-A0A1X2DFV4-F1
#
_entry.id   AF-A0A1X2DFV4-F1
#
_cell.length_a   1.000
_cell.length_b   1.000
_cell.length_c   1.000
_cell.angle_alpha   90.00
_cell.angle_beta   90.00
_cell.angle_gamma   90.00
#
_symmetry.space_group_name_H-M   'P 1'
#
loop_
_entity.id
_entity.type
_entity.pdbx_description
1 polymer ?
#
loop_
_entity_poly.entity_id
_entity_poly.type
_entity_poly.pdbx_seq_one_letter_code
_entity_poly.pdbx_strand_id
1 'polypeptide(L)'
;MAYGETLSAEAANLQTVMAASTATGAATYGASWQGVGAAASATTQTAMDTQHQLLAEALLEKVPHVAAAASAHQTALASMVTAEQAVANRMEESAAQKINPAVLGALTPRITALNLEYYGQMWPRNAGAGAAYGAALRASTAAIMVPFPPAVAGASAAAPAVAAVALAENEAMAAAGATMQASEQAVQAAMGLSR
;
A
#
# COMPACT_ATOMS: atom_id res chain seq x y z
N MET A 1 3.14 -9.89 -5.30
CA MET A 1 4.34 -10.63 -4.82
C MET A 1 5.60 -10.14 -5.52
N ALA A 2 5.64 -10.09 -6.86
CA ALA A 2 6.79 -9.58 -7.62
C ALA A 2 7.41 -8.26 -7.13
N TYR A 3 6.60 -7.26 -6.73
CA TYR A 3 7.16 -5.99 -6.26
C TYR A 3 7.87 -6.09 -4.89
N GLY A 4 7.37 -6.92 -3.97
CA GLY A 4 8.05 -7.16 -2.68
C GLY A 4 9.38 -7.90 -2.86
N GLU A 5 9.45 -8.79 -3.85
CA GLU A 5 10.70 -9.46 -4.26
C GLU A 5 11.70 -8.45 -4.84
N THR A 6 11.24 -7.50 -5.67
CA THR A 6 12.09 -6.41 -6.18
C THR A 6 12.69 -5.57 -5.05
N LEU A 7 11.88 -5.16 -4.06
CA LEU A 7 12.37 -4.41 -2.89
C LEU A 7 13.41 -5.22 -2.08
N SER A 8 13.15 -6.51 -1.90
CA SER A 8 14.07 -7.41 -1.19
C SER A 8 15.38 -7.60 -1.94
N ALA A 9 15.32 -7.72 -3.27
CA ALA A 9 16.49 -7.84 -4.13
C ALA A 9 17.36 -6.56 -4.10
N GLU A 10 16.73 -5.39 -4.11
CA GLU A 10 17.46 -4.12 -4.01
C GLU A 10 18.12 -3.94 -2.64
N ALA A 11 17.44 -4.32 -1.56
CA ALA A 11 18.04 -4.33 -0.22
C ALA A 11 19.27 -5.24 -0.15
N ALA A 12 19.20 -6.43 -0.76
CA ALA A 12 20.34 -7.37 -0.83
C ALA A 12 21.50 -6.82 -1.69
N ASN A 13 21.19 -6.09 -2.76
CA ASN A 13 22.19 -5.42 -3.59
C ASN A 13 22.95 -4.35 -2.78
N LEU A 14 22.24 -3.49 -2.04
CA LEU A 14 22.86 -2.48 -1.17
C LEU A 14 23.76 -3.10 -0.11
N GLN A 15 23.33 -4.18 0.53
CA GLN A 15 24.14 -4.93 1.50
C GLN A 15 25.42 -5.51 0.87
N THR A 16 25.34 -5.98 -0.37
CA THR A 16 26.50 -6.48 -1.12
C THR A 16 27.48 -5.36 -1.45
N VAL A 17 26.98 -4.21 -1.90
CA VAL A 17 27.79 -3.01 -2.17
C VAL A 17 28.51 -2.53 -0.92
N MET A 18 27.82 -2.48 0.22
CA MET A 18 28.45 -2.14 1.51
C MET A 18 29.57 -3.12 1.86
N ALA A 19 29.32 -4.43 1.80
CA ALA A 19 30.34 -5.42 2.13
C ALA A 19 31.61 -5.27 1.27
N ALA A 20 31.45 -5.02 -0.04
CA ALA A 20 32.56 -4.76 -0.95
C ALA A 20 33.28 -3.43 -0.63
N SER A 21 32.51 -2.38 -0.31
CA SER A 21 33.02 -1.06 0.11
C SER A 21 33.86 -1.18 1.39
N THR A 22 33.36 -1.84 2.43
CA THR A 22 34.06 -2.05 3.69
C THR A 22 35.37 -2.83 3.50
N ALA A 23 35.36 -3.89 2.68
CA ALA A 23 36.56 -4.66 2.36
C ALA A 23 37.61 -3.82 1.60
N THR A 24 37.17 -3.03 0.63
CA THR A 24 38.06 -2.15 -0.16
C THR A 24 38.63 -1.01 0.67
N GLY A 25 37.81 -0.42 1.55
CA GLY A 25 38.22 0.62 2.49
C GLY A 25 39.28 0.14 3.48
N ALA A 26 39.09 -1.06 4.04
CA ALA A 26 40.06 -1.68 4.93
C ALA A 26 41.41 -1.91 4.23
N ALA A 27 41.40 -2.39 2.98
CA ALA A 27 42.63 -2.58 2.19
C ALA A 27 43.31 -1.24 1.86
N THR A 28 42.52 -0.21 1.53
CA THR A 28 43.03 1.09 1.06
C THR A 28 43.58 1.93 2.21
N TYR A 29 42.77 2.18 3.24
CA TYR A 29 43.14 3.08 4.33
C TYR A 29 43.93 2.37 5.45
N GLY A 30 43.88 1.04 5.52
CA GLY A 30 44.58 0.25 6.52
C GLY A 30 46.04 -0.06 6.16
N ALA A 31 46.42 -0.02 4.88
CA ALA A 31 47.74 -0.44 4.44
C ALA A 31 48.37 0.42 3.34
N SER A 32 47.61 0.81 2.30
CA SER A 32 48.20 1.39 1.06
C SER A 32 48.19 2.91 1.00
N TRP A 33 47.29 3.59 1.72
CA TRP A 33 47.21 5.05 1.77
C TRP A 33 46.90 5.56 3.17
N GLN A 34 47.74 6.46 3.69
CA GLN A 34 47.65 6.99 5.05
C GLN A 34 47.80 8.51 5.07
N GLY A 35 47.36 9.13 6.18
CA GLY A 35 47.39 10.58 6.40
C GLY A 35 45.98 11.19 6.44
N VAL A 36 45.92 12.52 6.54
CA VAL A 36 44.66 13.26 6.75
C VAL A 36 43.64 13.06 5.63
N GLY A 37 44.10 12.93 4.38
CA GLY A 37 43.23 12.64 3.23
C GLY A 37 42.63 11.23 3.27
N ALA A 38 43.42 10.24 3.69
CA ALA A 38 42.96 8.87 3.88
C ALA A 38 41.95 8.78 5.02
N ALA A 39 42.20 9.45 6.15
CA ALA A 39 41.26 9.50 7.28
C ALA A 39 39.93 10.19 6.93
N ALA A 40 39.98 11.30 6.19
CA ALA A 40 38.78 11.97 5.69
C ALA A 40 37.98 11.07 4.74
N SER A 41 38.66 10.37 3.83
CA SER A 41 38.02 9.45 2.88
C SER A 41 37.39 8.24 3.57
N ALA A 42 38.07 7.66 4.57
CA ALA A 42 37.53 6.57 5.40
C ALA A 42 36.26 7.00 6.15
N THR A 43 36.22 8.25 6.62
CA THR A 43 35.04 8.81 7.30
C THR A 43 33.86 8.95 6.34
N THR A 44 34.08 9.52 5.15
CA THR A 44 33.05 9.62 4.10
C THR A 44 32.57 8.24 3.64
N GLN A 45 33.47 7.28 3.47
CA GLN A 45 33.08 5.91 3.12
C GLN A 45 32.18 5.28 4.19
N THR A 46 32.55 5.41 5.46
CA THR A 46 31.75 4.90 6.59
C THR A 46 30.35 5.54 6.60
N ALA A 47 30.26 6.84 6.32
CA ALA A 47 28.98 7.54 6.21
C ALA A 47 28.12 7.02 5.04
N MET A 48 28.72 6.70 3.88
CA MET A 48 28.01 6.09 2.75
C MET A 48 27.53 4.66 3.06
N ASP A 49 28.39 3.85 3.68
CA ASP A 49 28.03 2.47 4.06
C ASP A 49 26.86 2.49 5.07
N THR A 50 26.87 3.44 6.02
CA THR A 50 25.75 3.66 6.95
C THR A 50 24.48 4.07 6.20
N GLN A 51 24.57 4.97 5.22
CA GLN A 51 23.42 5.39 4.42
C GLN A 51 22.80 4.21 3.65
N HIS A 52 23.62 3.36 3.03
CA HIS A 52 23.16 2.17 2.32
C HIS A 52 22.48 1.17 3.26
N GLN A 53 22.99 1.04 4.49
CA GLN A 53 22.37 0.17 5.50
C GLN A 53 20.95 0.64 5.82
N LEU A 54 20.81 1.92 6.15
CA LEU A 54 19.52 2.53 6.48
C LEU A 54 18.52 2.42 5.31
N LEU A 55 19.00 2.58 4.07
CA LEU A 55 18.17 2.40 2.89
C LEU A 55 17.72 0.94 2.72
N ALA A 56 18.61 -0.03 2.91
CA ALA A 56 18.27 -1.45 2.83
C ALA A 56 17.23 -1.85 3.88
N GLU A 57 17.38 -1.38 5.12
CA GLU A 57 16.42 -1.61 6.21
C GLU A 57 15.04 -1.00 5.88
N ALA A 58 15.01 0.24 5.38
CA ALA A 58 13.77 0.91 5.00
C ALA A 58 13.05 0.25 3.80
N LEU A 59 13.79 -0.37 2.87
CA LEU A 59 13.22 -1.17 1.79
C LEU A 59 12.57 -2.45 2.35
N LEU A 60 13.25 -3.15 3.26
CA LEU A 60 12.74 -4.38 3.88
C LEU A 60 11.50 -4.11 4.74
N GLU A 61 11.44 -2.98 5.43
CA GLU A 61 10.25 -2.55 6.20
C GLU A 61 9.01 -2.42 5.32
N LYS A 62 9.17 -2.00 4.05
CA LYS A 62 8.05 -1.82 3.10
C LYS A 62 7.50 -3.14 2.55
N VAL A 63 8.30 -4.20 2.52
CA VAL A 63 7.93 -5.52 1.97
C VAL A 63 6.63 -6.11 2.56
N PRO A 64 6.46 -6.23 3.89
CA PRO A 64 5.25 -6.80 4.46
C PRO A 64 3.99 -6.00 4.12
N HIS A 65 4.09 -4.69 3.90
CA HIS A 65 2.94 -3.86 3.55
C HIS A 65 2.45 -4.09 2.12
N VAL A 66 3.36 -4.37 1.18
CA VAL A 66 3.03 -4.79 -0.19
C VAL A 66 2.36 -6.17 -0.18
N ALA A 67 2.88 -7.09 0.64
CA ALA A 67 2.27 -8.42 0.81
C ALA A 67 0.86 -8.32 1.42
N ALA A 68 0.69 -7.48 2.45
CA ALA A 68 -0.60 -7.22 3.08
C ALA A 68 -1.63 -6.70 2.05
N ALA A 69 -1.27 -5.73 1.21
CA ALA A 69 -2.15 -5.20 0.18
C ALA A 69 -2.59 -6.28 -0.83
N ALA A 70 -1.66 -7.13 -1.27
CA ALA A 70 -1.98 -8.24 -2.18
C ALA A 70 -2.92 -9.27 -1.51
N SER A 71 -2.66 -9.62 -0.25
CA SER A 71 -3.50 -10.56 0.51
C SER A 71 -4.91 -10.02 0.75
N ALA A 72 -5.05 -8.71 0.98
CA ALA A 72 -6.34 -8.05 1.15
C ALA A 72 -7.17 -8.09 -0.14
N HIS A 73 -6.53 -7.90 -1.31
CA HIS A 73 -7.19 -8.04 -2.59
C HIS A 73 -7.70 -9.47 -2.83
N GLN A 74 -6.87 -10.48 -2.56
CA GLN A 74 -7.27 -11.88 -2.68
C GLN A 74 -8.42 -12.25 -1.74
N THR A 75 -8.36 -11.77 -0.49
CA THR A 75 -9.42 -11.97 0.51
C THR A 75 -10.73 -11.31 0.05
N ALA A 76 -10.66 -10.09 -0.48
CA ALA A 76 -11.82 -9.39 -1.01
C ALA A 76 -12.48 -10.18 -2.15
N LEU A 77 -11.71 -10.60 -3.15
CA LEU A 77 -12.22 -11.41 -4.26
C LEU A 77 -12.86 -12.72 -3.80
N ALA A 78 -12.24 -13.43 -2.86
CA ALA A 78 -12.80 -14.68 -2.33
C ALA A 78 -14.10 -14.47 -1.54
N SER A 79 -14.26 -13.29 -0.93
CA SER A 79 -15.42 -12.96 -0.10
C SER A 79 -16.60 -12.39 -0.88
N MET A 80 -16.39 -11.82 -2.07
CA MET A 80 -17.42 -11.13 -2.85
C MET A 80 -18.38 -12.09 -3.56
N VAL A 81 -19.65 -11.68 -3.64
CA VAL A 81 -20.63 -12.21 -4.59
C VAL A 81 -20.24 -11.76 -5.98
N THR A 82 -20.25 -12.70 -6.92
CA THR A 82 -19.87 -12.45 -8.30
C THR A 82 -20.89 -11.56 -9.01
N ALA A 83 -20.43 -10.81 -10.02
CA ALA A 83 -21.32 -10.03 -10.86
C ALA A 83 -22.37 -10.91 -11.57
N GLU A 84 -21.99 -12.12 -11.97
CA GLU A 84 -22.91 -13.08 -12.60
C GLU A 84 -24.07 -13.45 -11.68
N GLN A 85 -23.80 -13.80 -10.42
CA GLN A 85 -24.84 -14.13 -9.43
C GLN A 85 -25.77 -12.94 -9.16
N ALA A 86 -25.18 -11.76 -8.98
CA ALA A 86 -25.94 -10.52 -8.80
C ALA A 86 -26.84 -10.21 -10.00
N VAL A 87 -26.30 -10.28 -11.22
CA VAL A 87 -27.06 -10.03 -12.46
C VAL A 87 -28.16 -11.06 -12.65
N ALA A 88 -27.90 -12.34 -12.40
CA ALA A 88 -28.91 -13.40 -12.50
C ALA A 88 -30.11 -13.10 -11.59
N ASN A 89 -29.86 -12.75 -10.32
CA ASN A 89 -30.92 -12.37 -9.39
C ASN A 89 -31.69 -11.12 -9.85
N ARG A 90 -30.99 -10.07 -10.33
CA ARG A 90 -31.64 -8.84 -10.84
C ARG A 90 -32.48 -9.08 -12.11
N MET A 91 -32.01 -9.95 -13.00
CA MET A 91 -32.73 -10.32 -14.22
C MET A 91 -33.99 -11.12 -13.90
N GLU A 92 -33.91 -12.05 -12.94
CA GLU A 92 -35.08 -12.80 -12.50
C GLU A 92 -36.12 -11.87 -11.83
N GLU A 93 -35.67 -10.94 -10.99
CA GLU A 93 -36.54 -9.97 -10.35
C GLU A 93 -37.25 -9.09 -11.38
N SER A 94 -36.52 -8.58 -12.38
CA SER A 94 -37.09 -7.81 -13.48
C SER A 94 -38.11 -8.59 -14.29
N ALA A 95 -37.86 -9.88 -14.56
CA ALA A 95 -38.81 -10.74 -15.25
C ALA A 95 -40.09 -10.97 -14.43
N ALA A 96 -39.93 -11.24 -13.13
CA ALA A 96 -41.06 -11.41 -12.20
C ALA A 96 -41.90 -10.12 -12.10
N GLN A 97 -41.27 -8.95 -12.01
CA GLN A 97 -41.97 -7.66 -12.01
C GLN A 97 -42.82 -7.44 -13.27
N LYS A 98 -42.28 -7.77 -14.45
CA LYS A 98 -43.00 -7.61 -15.73
C LYS A 98 -44.23 -8.51 -15.83
N ILE A 99 -44.17 -9.73 -15.29
CA ILE A 99 -45.26 -10.71 -15.35
C ILE A 99 -46.30 -10.46 -14.25
N ASN A 100 -45.88 -9.93 -13.09
CA ASN A 100 -46.72 -9.80 -11.89
C ASN A 100 -48.11 -9.18 -12.14
N PRO A 101 -48.27 -8.12 -12.98
CA PRO A 101 -49.59 -7.56 -13.27
C PRO A 101 -50.54 -8.55 -13.97
N ALA A 102 -50.02 -9.37 -14.89
CA ALA A 102 -50.81 -10.35 -15.64
C ALA A 102 -51.31 -11.50 -14.75
N VAL A 103 -50.63 -11.75 -13.63
CA VAL A 103 -51.00 -12.76 -12.63
C VAL A 103 -51.57 -12.12 -11.35
N LEU A 104 -52.13 -10.91 -11.46
CA LEU A 104 -52.82 -10.20 -10.38
C LEU A 104 -52.02 -10.11 -9.08
N GLY A 105 -50.70 -9.91 -9.19
CA GLY A 105 -49.83 -9.71 -8.02
C GLY A 105 -49.32 -11.00 -7.35
N ALA A 106 -49.62 -12.18 -7.89
CA ALA A 106 -49.23 -13.46 -7.28
C ALA A 106 -47.72 -13.65 -7.11
N LEU A 107 -46.87 -12.97 -7.90
CA LEU A 107 -45.41 -13.04 -7.82
C LEU A 107 -44.79 -12.06 -6.81
N THR A 108 -45.59 -11.23 -6.16
CA THR A 108 -45.10 -10.25 -5.17
C THR A 108 -44.21 -10.89 -4.09
N PRO A 109 -44.54 -12.05 -3.49
CA PRO A 109 -43.65 -12.72 -2.54
C PRO A 109 -42.29 -13.12 -3.12
N ARG A 110 -42.24 -13.55 -4.40
CA ARG A 110 -40.98 -13.89 -5.09
C ARG A 110 -40.12 -12.65 -5.34
N ILE A 111 -40.74 -11.55 -5.77
CA ILE A 111 -40.05 -10.26 -5.96
C ILE A 111 -39.46 -9.78 -4.63
N THR A 112 -40.22 -9.85 -3.54
CA THR A 112 -39.73 -9.50 -2.20
C THR A 112 -38.55 -10.39 -1.78
N ALA A 113 -38.64 -11.70 -2.01
CA ALA A 113 -37.55 -12.63 -1.71
C ALA A 113 -36.27 -12.32 -2.51
N LEU A 114 -36.38 -12.05 -3.82
CA LEU A 114 -35.24 -11.68 -4.67
C LEU A 114 -34.61 -10.35 -4.24
N ASN A 115 -35.44 -9.37 -3.85
CA ASN A 115 -34.96 -8.10 -3.32
C ASN A 115 -34.30 -8.24 -1.94
N LEU A 116 -34.82 -9.08 -1.06
CA LEU A 116 -34.17 -9.37 0.22
C LEU A 116 -32.83 -10.09 0.02
N GLU A 117 -32.76 -11.03 -0.93
CA GLU A 117 -31.51 -11.70 -1.26
C GLU A 117 -30.45 -10.71 -1.76
N TYR A 118 -30.81 -9.83 -2.68
CA TYR A 118 -29.86 -8.87 -3.22
C TYR A 118 -29.49 -7.77 -2.23
N TYR A 119 -30.48 -7.01 -1.73
CA TYR A 119 -30.23 -5.85 -0.87
C TYR A 119 -29.91 -6.23 0.57
N GLY A 120 -30.38 -7.39 1.04
CA GLY A 120 -30.13 -7.86 2.40
C GLY A 120 -28.88 -8.75 2.53
N GLN A 121 -28.42 -9.40 1.46
CA GLN A 121 -27.27 -10.32 1.53
C GLN A 121 -26.17 -9.97 0.54
N MET A 122 -26.47 -9.94 -0.76
CA MET A 122 -25.42 -9.77 -1.78
C MET A 122 -24.75 -8.39 -1.71
N TRP A 123 -25.56 -7.33 -1.62
CA TRP A 123 -25.07 -5.95 -1.56
C TRP A 123 -24.25 -5.68 -0.29
N PRO A 124 -24.75 -5.95 0.93
CA PRO A 124 -23.98 -5.68 2.16
C PRO A 124 -22.68 -6.49 2.22
N ARG A 125 -22.68 -7.72 1.70
CA ARG A 125 -21.48 -8.56 1.62
C ARG A 125 -20.41 -7.94 0.72
N ASN A 126 -20.77 -7.52 -0.49
CA ASN A 126 -19.83 -6.86 -1.39
C ASN A 126 -19.37 -5.50 -0.87
N ALA A 127 -20.28 -4.72 -0.28
CA ALA A 127 -19.95 -3.44 0.34
C ALA A 127 -18.97 -3.63 1.52
N GLY A 128 -19.21 -4.61 2.38
CA GLY A 128 -18.32 -4.96 3.49
C GLY A 128 -16.94 -5.43 3.03
N ALA A 129 -16.90 -6.31 2.03
CA ALA A 129 -15.64 -6.76 1.41
C ALA A 129 -14.86 -5.59 0.79
N GLY A 130 -15.54 -4.69 0.09
CA GLY A 130 -14.94 -3.49 -0.48
C GLY A 130 -14.41 -2.52 0.58
N ALA A 131 -15.16 -2.31 1.66
CA ALA A 131 -14.73 -1.46 2.78
C ALA A 131 -13.50 -2.03 3.49
N ALA A 132 -13.47 -3.33 3.76
CA ALA A 132 -12.33 -4.00 4.37
C ALA A 132 -11.08 -3.93 3.48
N TYR A 133 -11.24 -4.16 2.17
CA TYR A 133 -10.16 -4.01 1.20
C TYR A 133 -9.63 -2.57 1.15
N GLY A 134 -10.52 -1.58 1.07
CA GLY A 134 -10.13 -0.17 1.05
C GLY A 134 -9.38 0.26 2.31
N ALA A 135 -9.80 -0.21 3.48
CA ALA A 135 -9.11 0.03 4.74
C ALA A 135 -7.70 -0.59 4.76
N ALA A 136 -7.57 -1.84 4.32
CA ALA A 136 -6.28 -2.51 4.23
C ALA A 136 -5.34 -1.80 3.23
N LEU A 137 -5.86 -1.40 2.06
CA LEU A 137 -5.08 -0.70 1.05
C LEU A 137 -4.58 0.65 1.57
N ARG A 138 -5.41 1.42 2.27
CA ARG A 138 -4.97 2.68 2.91
C ARG A 138 -3.89 2.46 3.94
N ALA A 139 -4.04 1.46 4.80
CA ALA A 139 -3.04 1.15 5.82
C ALA A 139 -1.70 0.78 5.17
N SER A 140 -1.72 -0.07 4.15
CA SER A 140 -0.53 -0.41 3.36
C SER A 140 0.08 0.80 2.66
N THR A 141 -0.74 1.63 2.01
CA THR A 141 -0.26 2.86 1.34
C THR A 141 0.39 3.80 2.34
N ALA A 142 -0.23 4.07 3.49
CA ALA A 142 0.34 4.93 4.51
C ALA A 142 1.70 4.44 5.00
N ALA A 143 1.86 3.12 5.19
CA ALA A 143 3.12 2.52 5.61
C ALA A 143 4.20 2.55 4.51
N ILE A 144 3.82 2.34 3.24
CA ILE A 144 4.74 2.42 2.10
C ILE A 144 5.23 3.86 1.88
N MET A 145 4.34 4.83 2.11
CA MET A 145 4.61 6.25 1.97
C MET A 145 5.49 6.84 3.07
N VAL A 146 5.86 6.08 4.11
CA VAL A 146 6.86 6.54 5.08
C VAL A 146 8.17 6.84 4.34
N PRO A 147 8.69 8.07 4.42
CA PRO A 147 9.89 8.44 3.66
C PRO A 147 11.07 7.58 4.02
N PHE A 148 12.01 7.50 3.08
CA PHE A 148 13.30 6.92 3.36
C PHE A 148 14.07 7.76 4.38
N PRO A 149 14.96 7.12 5.17
CA PRO A 149 15.78 7.83 6.14
C PRO A 149 16.60 8.93 5.46
N PRO A 150 16.75 10.10 6.12
CA PRO A 150 17.48 11.23 5.57
C PRO A 150 18.94 10.86 5.31
N ALA A 151 19.58 11.56 4.38
CA ALA A 151 20.96 11.33 4.03
C ALA A 151 21.91 11.53 5.24
N VAL A 152 22.77 10.55 5.51
CA VAL A 152 23.82 10.65 6.54
C VAL A 152 24.81 11.76 6.19
N ALA A 153 25.08 12.63 7.15
CA ALA A 153 26.03 13.73 6.99
C ALA A 153 27.42 13.19 6.61
N GLY A 154 28.04 13.79 5.59
CA GLY A 154 29.36 13.36 5.10
C GLY A 154 29.33 12.21 4.09
N ALA A 155 28.16 11.61 3.80
CA ALA A 155 28.01 10.60 2.74
C ALA A 155 27.99 11.23 1.33
N SER A 156 27.53 12.48 1.20
CA SER A 156 27.46 13.21 -0.08
C SER A 156 27.40 14.73 0.16
N ALA A 157 27.97 15.51 -0.75
CA ALA A 157 27.85 16.97 -0.74
C ALA A 157 26.39 17.45 -0.92
N ALA A 158 25.52 16.62 -1.50
CA ALA A 158 24.10 16.91 -1.71
C ALA A 158 23.20 16.53 -0.52
N ALA A 159 23.74 15.85 0.51
CA ALA A 159 22.96 15.33 1.64
C ALA A 159 22.02 16.36 2.30
N PRO A 160 22.43 17.63 2.53
CA PRO A 160 21.54 18.63 3.13
C PRO A 160 20.36 19.02 2.23
N ALA A 161 20.57 19.12 0.92
CA ALA A 161 19.52 19.47 -0.04
C ALA A 161 18.51 18.32 -0.20
N VAL A 162 18.99 17.09 -0.22
CA VAL A 162 18.14 15.88 -0.29
C VAL A 162 17.28 15.74 0.96
N ALA A 163 17.83 16.01 2.15
CA ALA A 163 17.07 15.99 3.40
C ALA A 163 15.94 17.04 3.43
N ALA A 164 16.18 18.23 2.85
CA ALA A 164 15.17 19.28 2.76
C ALA A 164 14.02 18.91 1.79
N VAL A 165 14.33 18.30 0.64
CA VAL A 165 13.32 17.81 -0.31
C VAL A 165 12.46 16.71 0.32
N ALA A 166 13.08 15.75 1.01
CA ALA A 166 12.36 14.66 1.67
C ALA A 166 11.36 15.18 2.70
N LEU A 167 11.68 16.25 3.44
CA LEU A 167 10.76 16.87 4.39
C LEU A 167 9.55 17.50 3.68
N ALA A 168 9.77 18.21 2.57
CA ALA A 168 8.71 18.86 1.80
C ALA A 168 7.76 17.86 1.13
N GLU A 169 8.29 16.75 0.59
CA GLU A 169 7.47 15.67 0.03
C GLU A 169 6.57 15.03 1.10
N ASN A 170 7.10 14.87 2.31
CA ASN A 170 6.38 14.28 3.44
C ASN A 170 5.18 15.14 3.86
N GLU A 171 5.35 16.47 3.91
CA GLU A 171 4.25 17.40 4.19
C GLU A 171 3.17 17.38 3.10
N ALA A 172 3.57 17.34 1.82
CA ALA A 172 2.63 17.24 0.71
C ALA A 172 1.80 15.95 0.76
N MET A 173 2.44 14.84 1.12
CA MET A 173 1.78 13.54 1.26
C MET A 173 0.83 13.49 2.46
N ALA A 174 1.18 14.11 3.58
CA ALA A 174 0.29 14.24 4.73
C ALA A 174 -1.00 15.02 4.37
N ALA A 175 -0.88 16.09 3.58
CA ALA A 175 -2.02 16.85 3.10
C ALA A 175 -2.94 16.03 2.17
N ALA A 176 -2.36 15.22 1.28
CA ALA A 176 -3.13 14.32 0.41
C ALA A 176 -3.89 13.25 1.23
N GLY A 177 -3.24 12.68 2.26
CA GLY A 177 -3.86 11.70 3.16
C GLY A 177 -5.07 12.25 3.94
N ALA A 178 -4.97 13.49 4.42
CA ALA A 178 -6.08 14.16 5.10
C ALA A 178 -7.30 14.36 4.17
N THR A 179 -7.04 14.68 2.90
CA THR A 179 -8.10 14.89 1.89
C THR A 179 -8.83 13.58 1.56
N MET A 180 -8.10 12.46 1.49
CA MET A 180 -8.71 11.14 1.32
C MET A 180 -9.56 10.73 2.53
N GLN A 181 -9.07 10.93 3.76
CA GLN A 181 -9.86 10.62 4.97
C GLN A 181 -11.16 11.41 5.05
N ALA A 182 -11.15 12.69 4.68
CA ALA A 182 -12.35 13.52 4.63
C ALA A 182 -13.39 12.97 3.64
N SER A 183 -12.93 12.46 2.49
CA SER A 183 -13.79 11.87 1.47
C SER A 183 -14.46 10.57 1.95
N GLU A 184 -13.75 9.77 2.74
CA GLU A 184 -14.29 8.53 3.30
C GLU A 184 -15.28 8.75 4.42
N GLN A 185 -15.04 9.74 5.28
CA GLN A 185 -16.01 10.16 6.29
C GLN A 185 -17.31 10.64 5.63
N ALA A 186 -17.22 11.34 4.49
CA ALA A 186 -18.40 11.74 3.72
C ALA A 186 -19.17 10.53 3.15
N VAL A 187 -18.46 9.50 2.65
CA VAL A 187 -19.09 8.26 2.18
C VAL A 187 -19.72 7.46 3.33
N GLN A 188 -19.05 7.36 4.48
CA GLN A 188 -19.61 6.69 5.65
C GLN A 188 -20.84 7.42 6.22
N ALA A 189 -20.82 8.76 6.23
CA ALA A 189 -21.97 9.57 6.60
C ALA A 189 -23.16 9.34 5.63
N ALA A 190 -22.90 9.26 4.33
CA ALA A 190 -23.92 8.95 3.32
C ALA A 190 -24.53 7.55 3.50
N MET A 191 -23.72 6.55 3.87
CA MET A 191 -24.21 5.21 4.20
C MET A 191 -25.02 5.19 5.51
N GLY A 192 -24.70 6.05 6.48
CA GLY A 192 -25.46 6.20 7.73
C GLY A 192 -26.83 6.85 7.56
N LEU A 193 -27.00 7.71 6.55
CA LEU A 193 -28.24 8.40 6.21
C LEU A 193 -29.29 7.52 5.50
N SER A 194 -28.95 6.26 5.20
CA SER A 194 -29.82 5.31 4.50
C SER A 194 -30.66 4.41 5.44
N ARG A 195 -30.76 4.75 6.74
CA ARG A 195 -31.53 4.00 7.75
C ARG A 195 -32.88 4.65 8.04
#